data_AF-A0A3N5QMS1-F1
#
_entry.id   AF-A0A3N5QMS1-F1
#
_cell.length_a   1.000
_cell.length_b   1.000
_cell.length_c   1.000
_cell.angle_alpha   90.00
_cell.angle_beta   90.00
_cell.angle_gamma   90.00
#
_symmetry.space_group_name_H-M   'P 1'
#
loop_
_entity.id
_entity.type
_entity.pdbx_description
1 polymer ?
#
loop_
_entity_poly.entity_id
_entity_poly.type
_entity_poly.pdbx_seq_one_letter_code
_entity_poly.pdbx_strand_id
1 'polypeptide(L)'
;MSCEALVLVAHPDDAELTCGGAIKKLTNAGHRVVFVECTRGELGTRGTPELREQEAADAAQILGVRDRDYLGMPDGAIEHTQENILKVVSAIRAHRPRLLLTPPPIERHPDHEAVYKLARAACFIAGLHKIITERDGVQ
;
A
#
# COMPACT_ATOMS: atom_id res chain seq x y z
N MET A 1 -15.33 3.42 -1.17
CA MET A 1 -15.39 4.87 -0.86
C MET A 1 -14.08 5.52 -1.31
N SER A 2 -14.09 6.75 -1.83
CA SER A 2 -12.86 7.45 -2.26
C SER A 2 -11.97 7.86 -1.07
N CYS A 3 -10.67 8.01 -1.29
CA CYS A 3 -9.72 8.59 -0.33
C CYS A 3 -8.97 9.78 -0.96
N GLU A 4 -8.42 10.65 -0.10
CA GLU A 4 -7.55 11.72 -0.57
C GLU A 4 -6.19 11.14 -0.96
N ALA A 5 -5.63 10.26 -0.11
CA ALA A 5 -4.36 9.60 -0.39
C ALA A 5 -4.44 8.08 -0.13
N LEU A 6 -3.78 7.33 -1.01
CA LEU A 6 -3.41 5.93 -0.80
C LEU A 6 -1.89 5.88 -0.72
N VAL A 7 -1.35 5.26 0.32
CA VAL A 7 0.09 5.07 0.53
C VAL A 7 0.38 3.60 0.28
N LEU A 8 0.96 3.30 -0.87
CA LEU A 8 1.32 1.94 -1.27
C LEU A 8 2.77 1.70 -0.87
N VAL A 9 3.03 0.70 -0.05
CA VAL A 9 4.36 0.40 0.50
C VAL A 9 4.67 -1.09 0.46
N ALA A 10 5.94 -1.45 0.61
CA ALA A 10 6.34 -2.85 0.58
C ALA A 10 6.01 -3.54 1.91
N HIS A 11 6.33 -2.88 3.03
CA HIS A 11 6.23 -3.44 4.37
C HIS A 11 5.46 -2.50 5.31
N PRO A 12 4.84 -3.00 6.40
CA PRO A 12 4.43 -2.14 7.51
C PRO A 12 5.65 -1.38 8.02
N ASP A 13 5.53 -0.13 8.49
CA ASP A 13 6.60 0.82 8.89
C ASP A 13 7.18 1.72 7.78
N ASP A 14 7.11 1.33 6.50
CA ASP A 14 7.60 2.13 5.38
C ASP A 14 6.86 3.48 5.25
N ALA A 15 5.53 3.46 5.43
CA ALA A 15 4.68 4.63 5.29
C ALA A 15 4.95 5.63 6.42
N GLU A 16 5.09 5.12 7.63
CA GLU A 16 5.44 5.86 8.84
C GLU A 16 6.80 6.55 8.66
N LEU A 17 7.81 5.80 8.21
CA LEU A 17 9.18 6.27 8.08
C LEU A 17 9.32 7.36 7.03
N THR A 18 8.69 7.18 5.86
CA THR A 18 8.90 8.05 4.70
C THR A 18 7.92 9.20 4.62
N CYS A 19 6.69 8.99 5.09
CA CYS A 19 5.55 9.88 4.82
C CYS A 19 4.74 10.25 6.08
N GLY A 20 5.12 9.78 7.29
CA GLY A 20 4.31 9.94 8.50
C GLY A 20 3.85 11.37 8.79
N GLY A 21 4.73 12.36 8.62
CA GLY A 21 4.36 13.78 8.80
C GLY A 21 3.33 14.29 7.79
N ALA A 22 3.44 13.88 6.52
CA ALA A 22 2.48 14.24 5.48
C ALA A 22 1.13 13.54 5.70
N ILE A 23 1.16 12.26 6.08
CA ILE A 23 -0.02 11.47 6.43
C ILE A 23 -0.75 12.13 7.60
N LYS A 24 -0.04 12.44 8.69
CA LYS A 24 -0.64 13.09 9.87
C LYS A 24 -1.24 14.45 9.55
N LYS A 25 -0.60 15.21 8.66
CA LYS A 25 -1.15 16.50 8.18
C LYS A 25 -2.47 16.30 7.44
N LEU A 26 -2.55 15.31 6.55
CA LEU A 26 -3.77 15.00 5.80
C LEU A 26 -4.89 14.53 6.72
N THR A 27 -4.62 13.60 7.62
CA THR A 27 -5.64 13.06 8.55
C THR A 27 -6.11 14.11 9.55
N ASN A 28 -5.24 14.99 10.05
CA ASN A 28 -5.62 16.12 10.90
C ASN A 28 -6.54 17.13 10.17
N ALA A 29 -6.42 17.24 8.85
CA ALA A 29 -7.32 18.04 8.02
C ALA A 29 -8.66 17.32 7.70
N GLY A 30 -8.88 16.14 8.28
CA GLY A 30 -10.09 15.34 8.08
C GLY A 30 -10.09 14.52 6.79
N HIS A 31 -8.96 14.44 6.08
CA HIS A 31 -8.87 13.64 4.87
C HIS A 31 -8.74 12.15 5.20
N ARG A 32 -9.45 11.31 4.43
CA ARG A 32 -9.29 9.86 4.47
C ARG A 32 -7.97 9.49 3.78
N VAL A 33 -7.11 8.80 4.50
CA VAL A 33 -5.87 8.19 4.01
C VAL A 33 -5.97 6.68 4.20
N VAL A 34 -5.47 5.92 3.23
CA VAL A 34 -5.44 4.45 3.25
C VAL A 34 -4.01 3.97 3.13
N PHE A 35 -3.60 3.01 3.96
CA PHE A 35 -2.35 2.27 3.74
C PHE A 35 -2.66 0.99 2.97
N VAL A 36 -1.83 0.70 1.97
CA VAL A 36 -1.84 -0.57 1.25
C VAL A 36 -0.43 -1.14 1.32
N GLU A 37 -0.30 -2.24 2.05
CA GLU A 37 0.96 -2.93 2.30
C GLU A 37 1.03 -4.16 1.39
N CYS A 38 2.12 -4.30 0.63
CA CYS A 38 2.27 -5.42 -0.28
C CYS A 38 2.52 -6.74 0.46
N THR A 39 3.31 -6.68 1.54
CA THR A 39 3.79 -7.83 2.33
C THR A 39 3.50 -7.60 3.82
N ARG A 40 3.73 -8.60 4.67
CA ARG A 40 3.65 -8.43 6.14
C ARG A 40 5.00 -8.08 6.75
N GLY A 41 6.06 -7.97 5.95
CA GLY A 41 7.42 -7.84 6.45
C GLY A 41 7.88 -9.07 7.23
N GLU A 42 7.37 -10.24 6.89
CA GLU A 42 7.56 -11.48 7.66
C GLU A 42 9.02 -11.97 7.72
N LEU A 43 9.89 -11.58 6.78
CA LEU A 43 11.33 -11.90 6.82
C LEU A 43 12.13 -10.86 7.62
N GLY A 44 11.65 -9.62 7.69
CA GLY A 44 12.27 -8.54 8.47
C GLY A 44 11.83 -8.46 9.94
N THR A 45 10.67 -9.05 10.26
CA THR A 45 10.06 -9.01 11.59
C THR A 45 10.90 -9.78 12.61
N ARG A 46 11.32 -9.12 13.70
CA ARG A 46 12.04 -9.74 14.82
C ARG A 46 11.12 -10.36 15.88
N GLY A 47 9.86 -9.92 15.92
CA GLY A 47 8.82 -10.41 16.83
C GLY A 47 7.98 -11.51 16.20
N THR A 48 6.71 -11.61 16.60
CA THR A 48 5.74 -12.50 15.96
C THR A 48 4.92 -11.75 14.91
N PRO A 49 4.29 -12.45 13.95
CA PRO A 49 3.36 -11.82 13.01
C PRO A 49 2.24 -11.04 13.69
N GLU A 50 1.73 -11.54 14.82
CA GLU A 50 0.67 -10.88 15.60
C GLU A 50 1.18 -9.59 16.25
N LEU A 51 2.40 -9.60 16.77
CA LEU A 51 3.02 -8.39 17.32
C LEU A 51 3.24 -7.34 16.22
N ARG A 52 3.72 -7.75 15.03
CA ARG A 52 3.91 -6.84 13.91
C ARG A 52 2.60 -6.21 13.44
N GLU A 53 1.52 -7.01 13.37
CA GLU A 53 0.19 -6.51 13.04
C GLU A 53 -0.32 -5.51 14.08
N GLN A 54 -0.11 -5.79 15.37
CA GLN A 54 -0.47 -4.88 16.46
C GLN A 54 0.32 -3.56 16.37
N GLU A 55 1.64 -3.62 16.18
CA GLU A 55 2.50 -2.44 16.01
C GLU A 55 2.03 -1.57 14.84
N ALA A 56 1.71 -2.20 13.70
CA ALA A 56 1.23 -1.48 12.52
C ALA A 56 -0.16 -0.86 12.73
N ALA A 57 -1.06 -1.54 13.43
CA ALA A 57 -2.37 -1.01 13.80
C ALA A 57 -2.25 0.21 14.74
N ASP A 58 -1.37 0.13 15.74
CA ASP A 58 -1.11 1.22 16.68
C ASP A 58 -0.48 2.43 15.98
N ALA A 59 0.48 2.20 15.08
CA ALA A 59 1.10 3.25 14.27
C ALA A 59 0.09 3.98 13.38
N ALA A 60 -0.78 3.23 12.70
CA ALA A 60 -1.86 3.80 11.89
C ALA A 60 -2.84 4.62 12.75
N GLN A 61 -3.21 4.14 13.94
CA GLN A 61 -4.05 4.88 14.87
C GLN A 61 -3.41 6.21 15.30
N ILE A 62 -2.11 6.22 15.63
CA ILE A 62 -1.35 7.44 15.94
C ILE A 62 -1.40 8.42 14.76
N LEU A 63 -1.26 7.92 13.54
CA LEU A 63 -1.31 8.71 12.32
C LEU A 63 -2.74 9.13 11.91
N GLY A 64 -3.78 8.61 12.57
CA GLY A 64 -5.18 8.88 12.22
C GLY A 64 -5.68 8.13 10.98
N VAL A 65 -4.96 7.10 10.57
CA VAL A 65 -5.32 6.21 9.45
C VAL A 65 -6.20 5.09 10.00
N ARG A 66 -7.38 4.91 9.40
CA ARG A 66 -8.38 3.90 9.85
C ARG A 66 -8.50 2.72 8.89
N ASP A 67 -7.97 2.87 7.69
CA ASP A 67 -8.06 1.91 6.62
C ASP A 67 -6.67 1.40 6.29
N ARG A 68 -6.43 0.13 6.58
CA ARG A 68 -5.24 -0.62 6.16
C ARG A 68 -5.67 -1.77 5.28
N ASP A 69 -4.84 -2.08 4.30
CA ASP A 69 -5.08 -3.09 3.30
C ASP A 69 -3.79 -3.88 3.04
N TYR A 70 -3.94 -5.15 2.70
CA TYR A 70 -2.85 -6.09 2.53
C TYR A 70 -3.00 -6.86 1.22
N LEU A 71 -1.97 -6.83 0.37
CA LEU A 71 -2.04 -7.43 -0.98
C LEU A 71 -1.56 -8.88 -1.08
N GLY A 72 -1.03 -9.47 -0.02
CA GLY A 72 -0.69 -10.90 -0.06
C GLY A 72 0.54 -11.26 -0.87
N MET A 73 1.49 -10.33 -1.07
CA MET A 73 2.75 -10.62 -1.73
C MET A 73 3.78 -11.16 -0.71
N PRO A 74 4.69 -12.05 -1.12
CA PRO A 74 5.74 -12.55 -0.23
C PRO A 74 6.82 -11.49 0.01
N ASP A 75 7.22 -11.32 1.28
CA ASP A 75 8.34 -10.46 1.67
C ASP A 75 9.66 -10.93 1.05
N GLY A 76 10.48 -10.00 0.56
CA GLY A 76 11.75 -10.24 -0.13
C GLY A 76 11.62 -10.80 -1.54
N ALA A 77 10.39 -10.96 -2.05
CA ALA A 77 10.10 -11.57 -3.34
C ALA A 77 8.95 -10.85 -4.08
N ILE A 78 8.86 -9.52 -3.95
CA ILE A 78 7.89 -8.75 -4.73
C ILE A 78 8.31 -8.70 -6.20
N GLU A 79 7.56 -9.38 -7.06
CA GLU A 79 7.83 -9.43 -8.49
C GLU A 79 6.90 -8.52 -9.30
N HIS A 80 7.44 -7.96 -10.39
CA HIS A 80 6.68 -7.15 -11.35
C HIS A 80 5.91 -8.04 -12.36
N THR A 81 4.90 -8.76 -11.85
CA THR A 81 4.05 -9.66 -12.64
C THR A 81 2.69 -9.04 -12.94
N GLN A 82 2.00 -9.56 -13.96
CA GLN A 82 0.62 -9.14 -14.26
C GLN A 82 -0.32 -9.37 -13.08
N GLU A 83 -0.15 -10.47 -12.35
CA GLU A 83 -0.95 -10.78 -11.15
C GLU A 83 -0.78 -9.68 -10.09
N ASN A 84 0.46 -9.33 -9.75
CA ASN A 84 0.73 -8.32 -8.73
C ASN A 84 0.30 -6.92 -9.19
N ILE A 85 0.42 -6.61 -10.48
CA ILE A 85 -0.15 -5.38 -11.05
C ILE A 85 -1.66 -5.34 -10.82
N LEU A 86 -2.38 -6.43 -11.11
CA LEU A 86 -3.83 -6.49 -10.95
C LEU A 86 -4.27 -6.39 -9.48
N LYS A 87 -3.48 -6.90 -8.52
CA LYS A 87 -3.70 -6.69 -7.08
C LYS A 87 -3.66 -5.19 -6.73
N VAL A 88 -2.64 -4.47 -7.20
CA VAL A 88 -2.53 -3.02 -6.99
C VAL A 88 -3.64 -2.25 -7.71
N VAL A 89 -3.99 -2.63 -8.94
CA VAL A 89 -5.12 -2.03 -9.68
C VAL A 89 -6.42 -2.17 -8.89
N SER A 90 -6.65 -3.34 -8.32
CA SER A 90 -7.84 -3.62 -7.49
C SER A 90 -7.90 -2.71 -6.26
N ALA A 91 -6.76 -2.47 -5.60
CA ALA A 91 -6.69 -1.52 -4.48
C ALA A 91 -6.93 -0.07 -4.89
N ILE A 92 -6.33 0.38 -6.00
CA ILE A 92 -6.58 1.72 -6.55
C ILE A 92 -8.07 1.89 -6.88
N ARG A 93 -8.72 0.90 -7.48
CA ARG A 93 -10.15 0.96 -7.83
C ARG A 93 -11.07 0.92 -6.61
N ALA A 94 -10.76 0.09 -5.61
CA ALA A 94 -11.54 -0.01 -4.38
C ALA A 94 -11.55 1.31 -3.59
N HIS A 95 -10.40 1.99 -3.54
CA HIS A 95 -10.21 3.18 -2.73
C HIS A 95 -10.26 4.51 -3.50
N ARG A 96 -10.24 4.49 -4.84
CA ARG A 96 -10.32 5.66 -5.74
C ARG A 96 -9.51 6.87 -5.23
N PRO A 97 -8.20 6.74 -5.01
CA PRO A 97 -7.38 7.81 -4.44
C PRO A 97 -7.25 9.01 -5.39
N ARG A 98 -7.16 10.22 -4.82
CA ARG A 98 -6.74 11.42 -5.55
C ARG A 98 -5.23 11.54 -5.67
N LEU A 99 -4.50 11.04 -4.67
CA LEU A 99 -3.05 10.98 -4.60
C LEU A 99 -2.59 9.55 -4.29
N LEU A 100 -1.64 9.04 -5.06
CA LEU A 100 -0.92 7.80 -4.75
C LEU A 100 0.50 8.15 -4.30
N LEU A 101 0.88 7.73 -3.10
CA LEU A 101 2.24 7.80 -2.57
C LEU A 101 2.89 6.42 -2.68
N THR A 102 4.15 6.36 -3.12
CA THR A 102 4.90 5.13 -3.38
C THR A 102 6.36 5.30 -2.97
N PRO A 103 7.13 4.20 -2.82
CA PRO A 103 8.58 4.28 -2.69
C PRO A 103 9.23 4.93 -3.93
N PRO A 104 10.47 5.44 -3.80
CA PRO A 104 11.20 6.05 -4.91
C PRO A 104 11.61 4.99 -5.96
N PRO A 105 11.89 5.43 -7.21
CA PRO A 105 12.27 4.53 -8.30
C PRO A 105 13.65 3.85 -8.14
N ILE A 106 14.52 4.43 -7.31
CA ILE A 106 15.89 3.97 -7.11
C ILE A 106 16.17 4.05 -5.61
N GLU A 107 16.37 2.90 -4.98
CA GLU A 107 16.87 2.82 -3.60
C GLU A 107 17.56 1.48 -3.32
N ARG A 108 18.01 1.27 -2.09
CA ARG A 108 18.79 0.05 -1.75
C ARG A 108 17.91 -1.20 -1.62
N HIS A 109 16.61 -1.06 -1.31
CA HIS A 109 15.74 -2.20 -1.05
C HIS A 109 15.01 -2.63 -2.33
N PRO A 110 15.22 -3.88 -2.82
CA PRO A 110 14.65 -4.33 -4.09
C PRO A 110 13.12 -4.37 -4.08
N ASP A 111 12.49 -4.72 -2.94
CA ASP A 111 11.03 -4.68 -2.84
C ASP A 111 10.46 -3.27 -3.04
N HIS A 112 11.16 -2.22 -2.56
CA HIS A 112 10.69 -0.84 -2.71
C HIS A 112 10.68 -0.44 -4.19
N GLU A 113 11.73 -0.78 -4.93
CA GLU A 113 11.77 -0.57 -6.38
C GLU A 113 10.70 -1.40 -7.12
N ALA A 114 10.44 -2.64 -6.67
CA ALA A 114 9.40 -3.48 -7.25
C ALA A 114 8.01 -2.87 -7.03
N VAL A 115 7.71 -2.40 -5.82
CA VAL A 115 6.46 -1.67 -5.51
C VAL A 115 6.33 -0.41 -6.36
N TYR A 116 7.40 0.38 -6.53
CA TYR A 116 7.36 1.52 -7.44
C TYR A 116 6.99 1.11 -8.88
N LYS A 117 7.60 0.04 -9.42
CA LYS A 117 7.30 -0.46 -10.77
C LYS A 117 5.84 -0.92 -10.89
N LEU A 118 5.35 -1.67 -9.90
CA LEU A 118 3.96 -2.12 -9.81
C LEU A 118 2.99 -0.94 -9.78
N ALA A 119 3.25 0.04 -8.91
CA ALA A 119 2.43 1.24 -8.77
C ALA A 119 2.32 2.02 -10.09
N ARG A 120 3.46 2.20 -10.77
CA ARG A 120 3.52 2.93 -12.04
C ARG A 120 2.68 2.26 -13.13
N ALA A 121 2.76 0.93 -13.24
CA ALA A 121 1.93 0.17 -14.18
C ALA A 121 0.44 0.22 -13.79
N ALA A 122 0.14 -0.03 -12.51
CA ALA A 122 -1.22 -0.09 -11.99
C ALA A 122 -1.96 1.25 -12.11
N CYS A 123 -1.29 2.38 -11.89
CA CYS A 123 -1.88 3.72 -12.08
C CYS A 123 -2.49 3.92 -13.46
N PHE A 124 -1.79 3.49 -14.52
CA PHE A 124 -2.29 3.58 -15.88
C PHE A 124 -3.41 2.57 -16.12
N ILE A 125 -3.18 1.32 -15.73
CA ILE A 125 -4.10 0.19 -15.98
C ILE A 125 -5.43 0.37 -15.24
N ALA A 126 -5.43 0.99 -14.06
CA ALA A 126 -6.65 1.21 -13.28
C ALA A 126 -7.71 2.03 -14.01
N GLY A 127 -7.31 2.94 -14.92
CA GLY A 127 -8.23 3.71 -15.77
C GLY A 127 -8.82 2.93 -16.96
N LEU A 128 -8.32 1.73 -17.26
CA LEU A 128 -8.76 0.95 -18.41
C LEU A 128 -9.98 0.07 -18.06
N HIS A 129 -11.17 0.53 -18.42
CA HIS A 129 -12.45 -0.13 -18.10
C HIS A 129 -12.61 -1.58 -18.62
N LYS A 130 -11.82 -1.98 -19.64
CA LYS A 130 -11.83 -3.37 -20.17
C LYS A 130 -10.99 -4.35 -19.35
N ILE A 131 -10.14 -3.85 -18.46
CA ILE A 131 -9.38 -4.70 -17.54
C ILE A 131 -10.31 -5.02 -16.38
N ILE A 132 -10.67 -6.28 -16.24
CA ILE A 132 -11.48 -6.77 -15.13
C ILE A 132 -10.56 -7.09 -13.96
N THR A 133 -10.96 -6.66 -12.77
CA THR A 133 -10.31 -6.97 -11.50
C THR A 133 -11.35 -7.63 -10.60
N GLU A 134 -10.92 -8.54 -9.74
CA GLU A 134 -11.80 -9.12 -8.72
C GLU A 134 -11.15 -8.89 -7.36
N ARG A 135 -11.96 -8.45 -6.41
CA ARG A 135 -11.52 -8.19 -5.04
C ARG A 135 -12.64 -8.57 -4.07
N ASP A 136 -12.31 -9.43 -3.10
CA ASP A 136 -13.27 -9.93 -2.11
C ASP A 136 -14.54 -10.55 -2.74
N GLY A 137 -14.39 -11.17 -3.92
CA GLY A 137 -15.50 -11.77 -4.67
C GLY A 137 -16.38 -10.77 -5.45
N VAL A 138 -15.97 -9.51 -5.54
CA VAL A 138 -16.67 -8.44 -6.27
C VAL A 138 -15.77 -7.91 -7.39
N GLN A 139 -16.35 -7.74 -8.59
CA GLN A 139 -15.67 -7.12 -9.74
C GLN A 139 -15.60 -5.59 -9.64
#